data_AF-A0A0W8E4Q0-F1
#
_entry.id   AF-A0A0W8E4Q0-F1
#
_cell.length_a   1.000
_cell.length_b   1.000
_cell.length_c   1.000
_cell.angle_alpha   90.00
_cell.angle_beta   90.00
_cell.angle_gamma   90.00
#
_symmetry.space_group_name_H-M   'P 1'
#
loop_
_entity.id
_entity.type
_entity.pdbx_description
1 polymer ?
#
loop_
_entity_poly.entity_id
_entity_poly.type
_entity_poly.pdbx_seq_one_letter_code
_entity_poly.pdbx_strand_id
1 'polypeptide(L)'
;MCLPSTISSKGEVKSRIRPILSPGAIVTDPRTATHMMVTEYGIANMKGKSTWQRAEALINIAHPDFRDELIKEAEKMNIWRKINKMK
;
A
#
# COMPACT_ATOMS: atom_id res chain seq x y z
N MET A 1 1.34 9.62 -8.74
CA MET A 1 0.98 10.15 -7.40
C MET A 1 2.19 10.02 -6.49
N CYS A 2 2.54 11.10 -5.78
CA CYS A 2 3.68 11.13 -4.87
C CYS A 2 3.21 11.55 -3.48
N LEU A 3 3.58 10.80 -2.45
CA LEU A 3 3.24 11.07 -1.07
C LEU A 3 4.31 10.47 -0.16
N PRO A 4 4.59 11.07 1.01
CA PRO A 4 5.40 10.37 2.01
C PRO A 4 4.60 9.18 2.57
N SER A 5 5.30 8.13 2.98
CA SER A 5 4.68 6.88 3.40
C SER A 5 3.93 6.99 4.73
N THR A 6 4.30 7.96 5.58
CA THR A 6 3.69 8.20 6.89
C THR A 6 3.11 9.62 7.03
N ILE A 7 2.29 9.78 8.06
CA ILE A 7 1.80 11.07 8.55
C ILE A 7 1.82 11.05 10.07
N SER A 8 2.34 12.10 10.70
CA SER A 8 2.23 12.28 12.14
C SER A 8 0.95 13.03 12.47
N SER A 9 0.12 12.45 13.32
CA SER A 9 -1.12 13.08 13.81
C SER A 9 -1.20 12.92 15.31
N LYS A 10 -1.25 14.03 16.05
CA LYS A 10 -1.35 14.04 17.52
C LYS A 10 -0.21 13.26 18.22
N GLY A 11 1.01 13.33 17.66
CA GLY A 11 2.19 12.63 18.19
C GLY A 11 2.30 11.16 17.79
N GLU A 12 1.29 10.60 17.11
CA GLU A 12 1.30 9.23 16.64
C GLU A 12 1.64 9.17 15.14
N VAL A 13 2.62 8.35 14.77
CA VAL A 13 2.99 8.09 13.38
C VAL A 13 2.02 7.07 12.79
N LYS A 14 1.36 7.41 11.67
CA LYS A 14 0.42 6.53 10.97
C LYS A 14 0.86 6.34 9.52
N SER A 15 0.66 5.13 9.00
CA SER A 15 0.84 4.85 7.57
C SER A 15 -0.22 5.56 6.72
N ARG A 16 0.21 6.13 5.59
CA ARG A 16 -0.69 6.59 4.52
C ARG A 16 -1.10 5.47 3.58
N ILE A 17 -0.30 4.40 3.51
CA ILE A 17 -0.65 3.17 2.78
C ILE A 17 -1.46 2.31 3.74
N ARG A 18 -2.73 2.07 3.39
CA ARG A 18 -3.68 1.29 4.19
C ARG A 18 -4.37 0.23 3.34
N PRO A 19 -4.79 -0.90 3.92
CA PRO A 19 -5.50 -1.94 3.19
C PRO A 19 -6.86 -1.46 2.68
N ILE A 20 -7.53 -0.60 3.45
CA ILE A 20 -8.84 -0.04 3.16
C ILE A 20 -8.81 1.47 3.46
N LEU A 21 -9.44 2.27 2.60
CA LEU A 21 -9.61 3.70 2.83
C LEU A 21 -10.55 3.95 4.01
N SER A 22 -10.39 5.08 4.70
CA SER A 22 -11.29 5.45 5.79
C SER A 22 -12.76 5.42 5.32
N PRO A 23 -13.71 4.94 6.15
CA PRO A 23 -15.12 4.96 5.80
C PRO A 23 -15.57 6.36 5.36
N GLY A 24 -16.23 6.45 4.20
CA GLY A 24 -16.66 7.71 3.62
C GLY A 24 -15.58 8.52 2.88
N ALA A 25 -14.36 8.00 2.75
CA ALA A 25 -13.32 8.66 1.96
C ALA A 25 -13.72 8.73 0.48
N ILE A 26 -13.57 9.92 -0.11
CA ILE A 26 -13.79 10.14 -1.55
C ILE A 26 -12.54 9.68 -2.32
N VAL A 27 -12.74 8.79 -3.29
CA VAL A 27 -11.65 8.29 -4.14
C VAL A 27 -11.37 9.31 -5.25
N THR A 28 -10.22 9.96 -5.21
CA THR A 28 -9.78 10.89 -6.27
C THR A 28 -9.23 10.14 -7.48
N ASP A 29 -8.39 9.13 -7.23
CA ASP A 29 -7.69 8.36 -8.25
C ASP A 29 -8.15 6.91 -8.21
N PRO A 30 -9.10 6.50 -9.08
CA PRO A 30 -9.58 5.13 -9.09
C PRO A 30 -8.48 4.16 -9.51
N ARG A 31 -8.65 2.90 -9.09
CA ARG A 31 -7.70 1.81 -9.33
C ARG A 31 -7.25 1.70 -10.80
N THR A 32 -8.13 1.95 -11.75
CA THR A 32 -7.88 1.83 -13.19
C THR A 32 -7.03 2.97 -13.75
N ALA A 33 -7.05 4.15 -13.12
CA ALA A 33 -6.30 5.33 -13.56
C ALA A 33 -4.91 5.43 -12.92
N THR A 34 -4.68 4.75 -11.78
CA THR A 34 -3.39 4.79 -11.09
C THR A 34 -2.28 4.13 -11.93
N HIS A 35 -1.25 4.91 -12.28
CA HIS A 35 -0.08 4.41 -13.01
C HIS A 35 1.12 4.20 -12.10
N MET A 36 1.64 5.26 -11.47
CA MET A 36 2.82 5.19 -10.60
C MET A 36 2.52 5.79 -9.23
N MET A 37 2.98 5.11 -8.20
CA MET A 37 3.01 5.58 -6.82
C MET A 37 4.44 5.70 -6.33
N VAL A 38 4.74 6.80 -5.66
CA VAL A 38 6.09 7.13 -5.19
C VAL A 38 6.03 7.53 -3.72
N THR A 39 6.94 6.96 -2.93
CA THR A 39 7.25 7.34 -1.55
C THR A 39 8.77 7.50 -1.40
N GLU A 40 9.23 7.87 -0.21
CA GLU A 40 10.64 7.91 0.17
C GLU A 40 11.33 6.54 0.12
N TYR A 41 10.56 5.44 0.06
CA TYR A 41 11.09 4.07 -0.01
C TYR A 41 11.15 3.51 -1.44
N GLY A 42 10.67 4.25 -2.45
CA GLY A 42 10.80 3.88 -3.85
C GLY A 42 9.57 4.14 -4.71
N ILE A 43 9.53 3.47 -5.86
CA ILE A 43 8.52 3.66 -6.90
C ILE A 43 7.79 2.34 -7.17
N ALA A 44 6.46 2.37 -7.16
CA ALA A 44 5.62 1.25 -7.53
C ALA A 44 4.80 1.56 -8.79
N ASN A 45 5.07 0.83 -9.87
CA ASN A 45 4.21 0.82 -11.06
C ASN A 45 2.97 -0.04 -10.78
N MET A 46 1.77 0.45 -11.09
CA MET A 46 0.47 -0.19 -10.89
C MET A 46 -0.18 -0.66 -12.19
N LYS A 47 0.30 -0.18 -13.34
CA LYS A 47 -0.28 -0.46 -14.65
C LYS A 47 -0.10 -1.95 -15.01
N GLY A 48 -1.18 -2.59 -15.44
CA GLY A 48 -1.18 -4.00 -15.84
C GLY A 48 -0.98 -5.01 -14.70
N LYS A 49 -0.89 -4.56 -13.45
CA LYS A 49 -0.69 -5.46 -12.30
C LYS A 49 -2.01 -6.00 -11.74
N SER A 50 -1.99 -7.27 -11.37
CA SER A 50 -3.08 -7.93 -10.63
C SER A 50 -3.25 -7.33 -9.22
N THR A 51 -4.35 -7.66 -8.53
CA THR A 51 -4.58 -7.14 -7.17
C THR A 51 -3.45 -7.49 -6.21
N TRP A 52 -2.96 -8.72 -6.26
CA TRP A 52 -1.90 -9.18 -5.37
C TRP A 52 -0.55 -8.51 -5.68
N GLN A 53 -0.22 -8.33 -6.96
CA GLN A 53 1.01 -7.64 -7.39
C GLN A 53 1.00 -6.17 -6.98
N ARG A 54 -0.18 -5.54 -6.96
CA ARG A 54 -0.34 -4.16 -6.49
C ARG A 54 -0.17 -4.07 -4.98
N ALA A 55 -0.76 -5.00 -4.23
CA ALA A 55 -0.57 -5.06 -2.78
C ALA A 55 0.91 -5.22 -2.41
N GLU A 56 1.62 -6.13 -3.08
CA GLU A 56 3.07 -6.35 -2.88
C GLU A 56 3.89 -5.11 -3.23
N ALA A 57 3.62 -4.50 -4.37
CA ALA A 57 4.31 -3.28 -4.77
C ALA A 57 4.06 -2.11 -3.80
N LEU A 58 2.84 -1.99 -3.26
CA LEU A 58 2.49 -0.97 -2.26
C LEU A 58 3.18 -1.21 -0.93
N ILE A 59 3.23 -2.46 -0.46
CA ILE A 59 3.90 -2.83 0.79
C ILE A 59 5.40 -2.55 0.70
N ASN A 60 6.02 -2.82 -0.45
CA ASN A 60 7.45 -2.56 -0.66
C ASN A 60 7.82 -1.06 -0.59
N ILE A 61 6.90 -0.17 -0.98
CA ILE A 61 7.10 1.28 -0.88
C ILE A 61 6.52 1.87 0.42
N ALA A 62 6.00 1.04 1.33
CA ALA A 62 5.56 1.47 2.65
C ALA A 62 6.73 1.60 3.63
N HIS A 63 6.51 2.36 4.70
CA HIS A 63 7.44 2.46 5.83
C HIS A 63 7.70 1.08 6.43
N PRO A 64 8.96 0.70 6.72
CA PRO A 64 9.34 -0.61 7.24
C PRO A 64 8.49 -1.09 8.43
N ASP A 65 8.26 -0.21 9.41
CA ASP A 65 7.50 -0.51 10.63
C ASP A 65 6.05 -0.99 10.38
N PHE A 66 5.43 -0.63 9.26
CA PHE A 66 4.04 -1.00 8.94
C PHE A 66 3.94 -2.16 7.93
N ARG A 67 5.05 -2.67 7.38
CA ARG A 67 5.01 -3.70 6.32
C ARG A 67 4.41 -5.01 6.81
N ASP A 68 4.81 -5.47 7.99
CA ASP A 68 4.31 -6.71 8.57
C ASP A 68 2.81 -6.68 8.85
N GLU A 69 2.30 -5.54 9.33
CA GLU A 69 0.87 -5.33 9.52
C GLU A 69 0.11 -5.37 8.19
N LEU A 70 0.62 -4.65 7.17
CA LEU A 70 0.00 -4.64 5.84
C LEU A 70 -0.02 -6.02 5.19
N ILE A 71 1.02 -6.83 5.39
CA ILE A 71 1.06 -8.22 4.91
C ILE A 71 -0.03 -9.04 5.59
N LYS A 72 -0.14 -8.97 6.92
CA LYS A 72 -1.18 -9.68 7.68
C LYS A 72 -2.59 -9.29 7.22
N GLU A 73 -2.84 -8.00 7.00
CA GLU A 73 -4.14 -7.55 6.49
C GLU A 73 -4.41 -8.04 5.06
N ALA A 74 -3.39 -8.02 4.18
CA ALA A 74 -3.52 -8.54 2.83
C ALA A 74 -3.78 -10.06 2.81
N GLU A 75 -3.21 -10.83 3.74
CA GLU A 75 -3.50 -12.25 3.95
C GLU A 75 -4.94 -12.46 4.42
N LYS A 76 -5.41 -11.70 5.42
CA LYS A 76 -6.81 -11.75 5.90
C LYS A 76 -7.82 -11.47 4.80
N MET A 77 -7.50 -10.55 3.88
CA MET A 77 -8.33 -10.20 2.73
C MET A 77 -8.23 -11.20 1.56
N ASN A 78 -7.46 -12.29 1.69
CA ASN A 78 -7.18 -13.26 0.62
C ASN A 78 -6.59 -12.62 -0.65
N ILE A 79 -5.87 -11.51 -0.50
CA ILE A 79 -5.17 -10.83 -1.60
C ILE A 79 -3.74 -11.37 -1.73
N TRP A 80 -3.08 -11.64 -0.60
CA TRP A 80 -1.69 -12.08 -0.56
C TRP A 80 -1.59 -13.60 -0.81
N ARG A 81 -0.75 -14.02 -1.76
CA ARG A 81 -0.56 -15.43 -2.12
C ARG A 81 0.74 -15.99 -1.54
N LYS A 82 0.68 -17.16 -0.90
CA LYS A 82 1.81 -17.83 -0.20
C LYS A 82 3.06 -18.11 -1.03
N ILE A 83 2.96 -18.09 -2.37
CA ILE A 83 4.09 -18.38 -3.28
C ILE A 83 5.16 -17.26 -3.20
N ASN A 84 4.80 -16.09 -2.64
CA ASN A 84 5.64 -14.89 -2.59
C ASN A 84 6.12 -14.53 -1.16
N LYS A 85 6.46 -15.52 -0.31
CA LYS A 85 7.25 -15.18 0.88
C LYS A 85 8.53 -14.48 0.39
N MET A 86 8.70 -13.22 0.76
CA MET A 86 9.87 -12.42 0.41
C MET A 86 11.12 -13.24 0.75
N LYS A 87 11.94 -13.50 -0.28
CA LYS A 87 13.30 -14.00 -0.12
C LYS A 87 14.20 -12.85 0.32
#